data_AF-T1AQ72-F1
#
_entry.id   AF-T1AQ72-F1
#
_cell.length_a   1.000
_cell.length_b   1.000
_cell.length_c   1.000
_cell.angle_alpha   90.00
_cell.angle_beta   90.00
_cell.angle_gamma   90.00
#
_symmetry.space_group_name_H-M   'P 1'
#
loop_
_entity.id
_entity.type
_entity.pdbx_description
1 polymer ?
#
loop_
_entity_poly.entity_id
_entity_poly.type
_entity_poly.pdbx_seq_one_letter_code
_entity_poly.pdbx_strand_id
1 'polypeptide(L)'
;DILGLFGEQADIGKSIKSDVNEGKKTLLMLKAIEMSRDGESAFIKQCLESGNVPDEDFYRLRKIVESSGSLDYSTKLIEKLTGKSREYLSAVKGDQKTKEILAWLSDYIIKRKN
;
A
#
# COMPACT_ATOMS: atom_id res chain seq x y z
N ASP A 1 0.78 -3.69 -0.05
CA ASP A 1 1.54 -2.43 -0.03
C ASP A 1 1.27 -1.64 1.26
N ILE A 2 0.22 -0.82 1.34
CA ILE A 2 -0.05 0.02 2.52
C ILE A 2 -0.17 -0.80 3.80
N LEU A 3 -1.05 -1.81 3.85
CA LEU A 3 -1.19 -2.69 5.02
C LEU A 3 0.12 -3.39 5.38
N GLY A 4 0.93 -3.75 4.39
CA GLY A 4 2.21 -4.44 4.62
C GLY A 4 3.25 -3.58 5.34
N LEU A 5 3.17 -2.25 5.19
CA LEU A 5 4.10 -1.32 5.85
C LEU A 5 3.50 -0.64 7.09
N PHE A 6 2.18 -0.36 7.06
CA PHE A 6 1.50 0.45 8.07
C PHE A 6 0.55 -0.30 8.99
N GLY A 7 0.16 -1.54 8.67
CA GLY A 7 -0.74 -2.32 9.53
C GLY A 7 -0.07 -2.81 10.81
N GLU A 8 -0.88 -3.32 11.74
CA GLU A 8 -0.40 -3.83 13.02
C GLU A 8 -0.10 -5.33 12.95
N GLN A 9 0.79 -5.79 13.83
CA GLN A 9 1.23 -7.19 13.82
C GLN A 9 0.13 -8.16 14.25
N ALA A 10 -0.79 -7.72 15.11
CA ALA A 10 -1.95 -8.49 15.55
C ALA A 10 -2.87 -8.88 14.36
N ASP A 11 -2.87 -8.05 13.33
CA ASP A 11 -3.79 -8.10 12.20
C ASP A 11 -3.22 -8.90 11.01
N ILE A 12 -1.90 -9.02 10.93
CA ILE A 12 -1.20 -9.46 9.71
C ILE A 12 -0.71 -10.92 9.81
N GLY A 13 -0.63 -11.51 11.01
CA GLY A 13 -0.22 -12.92 11.21
C GLY A 13 1.24 -13.23 10.82
N LYS A 14 2.00 -12.24 10.36
CA LYS A 14 3.44 -12.27 10.03
C LYS A 14 4.12 -10.98 10.49
N SER A 15 5.45 -10.94 10.47
CA SER A 15 6.19 -9.70 10.78
C SER A 15 5.81 -8.58 9.81
N ILE A 16 5.50 -7.39 10.34
CA ILE A 16 5.22 -6.17 9.57
C ILE A 16 6.42 -5.71 8.71
N LYS A 17 7.60 -6.27 8.95
CA LYS A 17 8.82 -5.99 8.19
C LYS A 17 9.01 -6.93 7.00
N SER A 18 8.19 -7.97 6.85
CA SER A 18 8.38 -9.03 5.83
C SER A 18 8.53 -8.46 4.43
N ASP A 19 7.64 -7.52 4.02
CA ASP A 19 7.71 -6.97 2.67
C ASP A 19 8.99 -6.14 2.43
N VAL A 20 9.49 -5.46 3.46
CA VAL A 20 10.75 -4.69 3.38
C VAL A 20 11.96 -5.62 3.37
N ASN A 21 11.99 -6.62 4.25
CA ASN A 21 13.07 -7.60 4.36
C ASN A 21 13.15 -8.52 3.13
N GLU A 22 12.04 -8.77 2.45
CA GLU A 22 12.02 -9.45 1.15
C GLU A 22 12.46 -8.54 -0.01
N GLY A 23 12.74 -7.26 0.24
CA GLY A 23 13.18 -6.28 -0.76
C GLY A 23 12.10 -5.91 -1.77
N LYS A 24 10.81 -6.00 -1.41
CA LYS A 24 9.71 -5.75 -2.35
C LYS A 24 9.65 -4.29 -2.78
N LYS A 25 9.88 -4.06 -4.07
CA LYS A 25 9.71 -2.76 -4.75
C LYS A 25 8.24 -2.49 -5.08
N THR A 26 7.42 -2.39 -4.04
CA THR A 26 5.99 -2.07 -4.15
C THR A 26 5.77 -0.66 -4.71
N LEU A 27 4.55 -0.35 -5.16
CA LEU A 27 4.23 1.01 -5.64
C LEU A 27 4.52 2.06 -4.57
N LEU A 28 4.18 1.75 -3.32
CA LEU A 28 4.41 2.60 -2.16
C LEU A 28 5.90 2.91 -1.94
N MET A 29 6.79 1.91 -2.12
CA MET A 29 8.23 2.13 -1.99
C MET A 29 8.80 2.90 -3.17
N LEU A 30 8.37 2.58 -4.39
CA LEU A 30 8.83 3.26 -5.61
C LEU A 30 8.45 4.75 -5.58
N LYS A 31 7.22 5.07 -5.16
CA LYS A 31 6.77 6.46 -5.03
C LYS A 31 7.47 7.18 -3.90
N ALA A 32 7.80 6.51 -2.80
CA ALA A 32 8.62 7.11 -1.74
C ALA A 32 10.05 7.41 -2.23
N ILE A 33 10.66 6.50 -3.00
CA ILE A 33 11.98 6.72 -3.63
C ILE A 33 11.96 7.91 -4.60
N GLU A 34 10.87 8.05 -5.37
CA GLU A 34 10.66 9.13 -6.36
C GLU A 34 10.39 10.49 -5.73
N MET A 35 9.65 10.52 -4.61
CA MET A 35 9.13 11.76 -4.01
C MET A 35 9.87 12.22 -2.74
N SER A 36 10.82 11.42 -2.25
CA SER A 36 11.62 11.75 -1.06
C SER A 36 12.74 12.76 -1.37
N ARG A 37 13.24 13.43 -0.32
CA ARG A 37 14.32 14.42 -0.44
C ARG A 37 15.68 13.75 -0.53
N ASP A 38 16.71 14.53 -0.87
CA ASP A 38 18.08 14.03 -1.02
C ASP A 38 18.56 13.28 0.24
N GLY A 39 19.05 12.05 0.04
CA GLY A 39 19.51 11.14 1.09
C GLY A 39 18.46 10.16 1.62
N GLU A 40 17.17 10.52 1.61
CA GLU A 40 16.08 9.62 2.05
C GLU A 40 15.87 8.47 1.04
N SER A 41 15.95 8.77 -0.25
CA SER A 41 15.85 7.77 -1.33
C SER A 41 16.92 6.68 -1.21
N ALA A 42 18.15 7.04 -0.81
CA ALA A 42 19.23 6.09 -0.58
C ALA A 42 18.96 5.21 0.64
N PHE A 43 18.44 5.80 1.73
CA PHE A 43 18.03 5.06 2.92
C PHE A 43 16.93 4.03 2.63
N ILE A 44 15.90 4.41 1.86
CA ILE A 44 14.83 3.46 1.46
C ILE A 44 15.44 2.26 0.70
N LYS A 45 16.35 2.51 -0.25
CA LYS A 45 17.02 1.46 -1.02
C LYS A 45 17.85 0.54 -0.12
N GLN A 46 18.61 1.12 0.82
CA GLN A 46 19.39 0.36 1.80
C GLN A 46 18.49 -0.54 2.65
N CYS A 47 17.33 -0.06 3.11
CA CYS A 47 16.39 -0.90 3.85
C CYS A 47 15.88 -2.08 3.01
N LEU A 48 15.59 -1.87 1.73
CA LEU A 48 15.13 -2.93 0.82
C LEU A 48 16.22 -3.97 0.49
N GLU A 49 17.50 -3.58 0.56
CA GLU A 49 18.64 -4.47 0.32
C GLU A 49 19.12 -5.21 1.57
N SER A 50 18.75 -4.71 2.76
CA SER A 50 19.26 -5.21 4.05
C SER A 50 18.91 -6.68 4.34
N GLY A 51 17.73 -7.14 3.93
CA GLY A 51 17.23 -8.47 4.29
C GLY A 51 16.80 -8.62 5.76
N ASN A 52 17.25 -7.73 6.64
CA ASN A 52 16.87 -7.70 8.05
C ASN A 52 16.95 -6.28 8.63
N VAL A 53 15.90 -5.49 8.43
CA VAL A 53 15.84 -4.09 8.87
C VAL A 53 15.62 -3.99 10.40
N PRO A 54 16.49 -3.27 11.13
CA PRO A 54 16.29 -2.96 12.54
C PRO A 54 14.97 -2.23 12.81
N ASP A 55 14.41 -2.33 14.02
CA ASP A 55 13.17 -1.63 14.37
C ASP A 55 13.26 -0.11 14.16
N GLU A 56 14.35 0.51 14.61
CA GLU A 56 14.59 1.95 14.46
C GLU A 56 14.55 2.38 12.99
N ASP A 57 15.27 1.66 12.13
CA ASP A 57 15.31 1.92 10.69
C ASP A 57 13.94 1.69 10.04
N PHE A 58 13.19 0.67 10.48
CA PHE A 58 11.86 0.41 9.99
C PHE A 58 10.87 1.54 10.36
N TYR A 59 10.94 2.07 11.59
CA TYR A 59 10.13 3.22 11.98
C TYR A 59 10.52 4.49 11.23
N ARG A 60 11.82 4.69 10.99
CA ARG A 60 12.31 5.79 10.14
C ARG A 60 11.81 5.65 8.71
N LEU A 61 11.86 4.45 8.13
CA LEU A 61 11.35 4.14 6.80
C LEU A 61 9.85 4.50 6.69
N ARG A 62 9.03 4.11 7.67
CA ARG A 62 7.60 4.47 7.71
C ARG A 62 7.38 5.98 7.66
N LYS A 63 8.13 6.73 8.48
CA LYS A 63 8.05 8.20 8.50
C LYS A 63 8.44 8.83 7.16
N ILE A 64 9.49 8.33 6.51
CA ILE A 64 9.91 8.82 5.18
C ILE A 64 8.83 8.51 4.12
N VAL A 65 8.25 7.31 4.13
CA VAL A 65 7.18 6.94 3.19
C VAL A 65 5.94 7.82 3.38
N GLU A 66 5.62 8.19 4.61
CA GLU A 66 4.53 9.11 4.93
C GLU A 66 4.85 10.56 4.52
N SER A 67 6.01 11.09 4.94
CA SER A 67 6.41 12.49 4.70
C SER A 67 6.74 12.79 3.23
N SER A 68 7.16 11.79 2.46
CA SER A 68 7.36 11.90 1.01
C SER A 68 6.06 12.09 0.22
N GLY A 69 4.89 11.86 0.85
CA GLY A 69 3.60 11.89 0.17
C GLY A 69 3.27 10.63 -0.63
N SER A 70 4.10 9.58 -0.54
CA SER A 70 3.84 8.30 -1.22
C SER A 70 2.58 7.60 -0.70
N LEU A 71 2.33 7.68 0.62
CA LEU A 71 1.11 7.15 1.23
C LEU A 71 -0.15 7.85 0.69
N ASP A 72 -0.13 9.18 0.61
CA ASP A 72 -1.23 9.99 0.06
C ASP A 72 -1.44 9.67 -1.43
N TYR A 73 -0.36 9.61 -2.22
CA TYR A 73 -0.42 9.22 -3.63
C TYR A 73 -1.10 7.85 -3.82
N SER A 74 -0.67 6.86 -3.04
CA SER A 74 -1.19 5.49 -3.14
C SER A 74 -2.66 5.42 -2.72
N THR A 75 -3.04 6.15 -1.68
CA THR A 75 -4.43 6.24 -1.21
C THR A 75 -5.34 6.88 -2.27
N LYS A 76 -4.93 8.01 -2.86
CA LYS A 76 -5.66 8.66 -3.98
C LYS A 76 -5.77 7.76 -5.20
N LEU A 77 -4.74 6.95 -5.48
CA LEU A 77 -4.80 6.00 -6.59
C LEU A 77 -5.82 4.89 -6.31
N ILE A 78 -5.90 4.38 -5.08
CA ILE A 78 -6.94 3.44 -4.67
C ILE A 78 -8.32 4.06 -4.93
N GLU A 79 -8.60 5.25 -4.41
CA GLU A 79 -9.87 5.95 -4.61
C GLU A 79 -10.24 6.11 -6.09
N LYS A 80 -9.27 6.55 -6.91
CA LYS A 80 -9.45 6.71 -8.35
C LYS A 80 -9.78 5.40 -9.06
N LEU A 81 -9.07 4.32 -8.73
CA LEU A 81 -9.30 3.01 -9.34
C LEU A 81 -10.64 2.41 -8.90
N THR A 82 -11.01 2.60 -7.63
CA THR A 82 -12.33 2.20 -7.11
C THR A 82 -13.46 2.94 -7.78
N GLY A 83 -13.34 4.26 -7.96
CA GLY A 83 -14.33 5.06 -8.68
C GLY A 83 -14.57 4.52 -10.10
N LYS A 84 -13.48 4.31 -10.85
CA LYS A 84 -13.55 3.70 -12.19
C LYS A 84 -14.15 2.30 -12.19
N SER A 85 -13.81 1.47 -11.21
CA SER A 85 -14.39 0.13 -11.07
C SER A 85 -15.92 0.19 -10.93
N ARG A 86 -16.43 1.12 -10.12
CA ARG A 86 -17.88 1.33 -9.96
C ARG A 86 -18.54 1.84 -11.23
N GLU A 87 -17.91 2.79 -11.93
CA GLU A 87 -18.40 3.29 -13.21
C GLU A 87 -18.54 2.16 -14.23
N TYR A 88 -17.50 1.33 -14.40
CA TYR A 88 -17.53 0.19 -15.32
C TYR A 88 -18.56 -0.86 -14.92
N LEU A 89 -18.67 -1.16 -13.63
CA LEU A 89 -19.68 -2.09 -13.13
C LEU A 89 -21.10 -1.56 -13.35
N SER A 90 -21.33 -0.24 -13.26
CA SER A 90 -22.64 0.34 -13.58
C SER A 90 -22.99 0.19 -15.06
N ALA A 91 -22.01 0.37 -15.95
CA ALA A 91 -22.18 0.34 -17.40
C ALA A 91 -22.28 -1.06 -18.01
N VAL A 92 -21.74 -2.10 -17.34
CA VAL A 92 -21.80 -3.47 -17.87
C VAL A 92 -23.22 -4.02 -17.80
N LYS A 93 -23.65 -4.67 -18.89
CA LYS A 93 -24.90 -5.45 -18.93
C LYS A 93 -24.71 -6.73 -18.14
N GLY A 94 -25.68 -7.08 -17.30
CA GLY A 94 -25.63 -8.29 -16.50
C GLY A 94 -26.71 -8.33 -15.43
N ASP A 95 -26.79 -9.46 -14.74
CA ASP A 95 -27.68 -9.66 -13.61
C ASP A 95 -27.35 -8.67 -12.46
N GLN A 96 -28.40 -8.05 -11.91
CA GLN A 96 -28.28 -7.01 -10.89
C GLN A 96 -27.69 -7.55 -9.59
N LYS A 97 -28.05 -8.77 -9.19
CA LYS A 97 -27.53 -9.41 -7.97
C LYS A 97 -26.03 -9.65 -8.08
N THR A 98 -25.55 -10.10 -9.24
CA THR A 98 -24.12 -10.28 -9.52
C THR A 98 -23.36 -8.95 -9.43
N LYS A 99 -23.94 -7.88 -9.99
CA LYS A 99 -23.35 -6.53 -9.91
C LYS A 99 -23.26 -6.06 -8.45
N GLU A 100 -24.27 -6.30 -7.64
CA GLU A 100 -24.25 -5.94 -6.21
C GLU A 100 -23.18 -6.70 -5.43
N ILE A 101 -22.99 -8.00 -5.69
CA ILE A 101 -21.93 -8.80 -5.06
C ILE A 101 -20.54 -8.25 -5.42
N LEU A 102 -20.30 -7.92 -6.69
CA LEU A 102 -19.03 -7.35 -7.14
C LEU A 102 -18.78 -5.96 -6.53
N ALA A 103 -19.82 -5.13 -6.43
CA ALA A 103 -19.73 -3.82 -5.78
C ALA A 103 -19.37 -3.96 -4.29
N TRP A 104 -20.04 -4.88 -3.59
CA TRP A 104 -19.74 -5.21 -2.20
C TRP A 104 -18.31 -5.71 -2.02
N LEU A 105 -17.85 -6.63 -2.88
CA LEU A 105 -16.50 -7.18 -2.83
C LEU A 105 -15.44 -6.09 -3.03
N SER A 106 -15.65 -5.19 -3.98
CA SER A 106 -14.77 -4.03 -4.21
C SER A 106 -14.63 -3.20 -2.93
N ASP A 107 -15.75 -2.91 -2.26
CA ASP A 107 -15.76 -2.11 -1.03
C ASP A 107 -15.10 -2.82 0.15
N TYR A 108 -15.33 -4.11 0.25
CA TYR A 108 -14.71 -4.95 1.27
C TYR A 108 -13.18 -4.96 1.13
N ILE A 109 -12.64 -5.15 -0.08
CA ILE A 109 -11.20 -5.23 -0.33
C ILE A 109 -10.47 -3.94 0.08
N ILE A 110 -11.11 -2.78 -0.09
CA ILE A 110 -10.51 -1.47 0.23
C ILE A 110 -10.65 -1.14 1.70
N LYS A 111 -11.79 -1.44 2.30
CA LYS A 111 -12.10 -1.09 3.70
C LYS A 111 -11.56 -2.09 4.70
N ARG A 112 -11.02 -3.24 4.25
CA ARG A 112 -10.43 -4.21 5.18
C ARG A 112 -9.33 -3.52 5.99
N LYS A 113 -9.64 -3.30 7.25
CA LYS A 113 -8.66 -3.30 8.31
C LYS A 113 -8.60 -4.78 8.67
N ASN A 114 -7.50 -5.44 8.30
CA ASN A 114 -7.20 -6.65 9.05
C ASN A 114 -6.89 -6.21 10.47
#